data_AF-A0A349WY35-F1
#
_entry.id   AF-A0A349WY35-F1
#
_cell.length_a   1.000
_cell.length_b   1.000
_cell.length_c   1.000
_cell.angle_alpha   90.00
_cell.angle_beta   90.00
_cell.angle_gamma   90.00
#
_symmetry.space_group_name_H-M   'P 1'
#
loop_
_entity.id
_entity.type
_entity.pdbx_description
1 polymer ?
#
loop_
_entity_poly.entity_id
_entity_poly.type
_entity_poly.pdbx_seq_one_letter_code
_entity_poly.pdbx_strand_id
1 'polypeptide(L)'
;MPKSTYTVKEVANLLGFSTNTVYKYLENGSIKAVRLGAEGRFRIPASEVNRLLQERGKSLQETPSSAPDPKKSLSIFDWFIGFLAIGLGFSQFTNPVYANAQQPLMEIAPYLNVVNILLFIGGALLLGFDTFMINKGHKHTALYLYIGVLSLVLAGIFLSQKSVSSVGYLSLSVVLILSAIKRINYRLQYLIFINLLFVLIGLGFLIWPGSSTFSILFRTGIVSRDVFAAVWFAFFCLLLFLSLKALKGSKYFMIITSFIAGTIALIYSAMSFTGGYWGRSIFGITLGTFSFVYPFASEFDTFKTKTKKEALVCFLWILGVFFIGSFMLRMAYRSFQTIILDEMNGRVELASEVTKNFMDRNTLTLSAFLSDNNLSKLLIEGSTADLDSELKQIYLSSNNSFVRMVVTDGNGKIVDTYPFYFQSQNVDISNRDYFSEPAKTGRVFVTGFIKPNSPGIEPSILISLPIIGTDGKFLGVILGSVDIFELQRQLGQIDHTGTSSFTVADSSGNYILNPDPQDTIIKAPSDSLVMKAVSGTSGSLVTYDYEGVLKLEAYKNVDDYNWGVVAAQSQSAAIRIYSLMGFATFLFFIITTIGSLTLVTFLRKNK
;
A
#
# COMPACT_ATOMS: atom_id res chain seq x y z
N MET A 1 47.43 8.00 -30.14
CA MET A 1 48.41 8.39 -31.18
C MET A 1 47.70 9.24 -32.23
N PRO A 2 48.26 10.36 -32.68
CA PRO A 2 47.69 11.15 -33.77
C PRO A 2 47.71 10.33 -35.08
N LYS A 3 46.63 10.42 -35.86
CA LYS A 3 46.44 9.66 -37.10
C LYS A 3 47.43 10.15 -38.16
N SER A 4 48.22 9.26 -38.76
CA SER A 4 49.28 9.62 -39.73
C SER A 4 48.75 9.94 -41.14
N THR A 5 47.62 9.37 -41.52
CA THR A 5 46.96 9.60 -42.83
C THR A 5 45.44 9.68 -42.68
N TYR A 6 44.81 10.45 -43.58
CA TYR A 6 43.37 10.71 -43.63
C TYR A 6 42.77 10.22 -44.94
N THR A 7 41.49 9.82 -44.89
CA THR A 7 40.73 9.47 -46.10
C THR A 7 40.13 10.73 -46.75
N VAL A 8 39.79 10.66 -48.04
CA VAL A 8 39.13 11.76 -48.77
C VAL A 8 37.87 12.26 -48.06
N LYS A 9 37.07 11.33 -47.51
CA LYS A 9 35.85 11.67 -46.75
C LYS A 9 36.13 12.40 -45.45
N GLU A 10 37.22 12.05 -44.77
CA GLU A 10 37.62 12.71 -43.53
C GLU A 10 38.14 14.13 -43.81
N VAL A 11 38.95 14.29 -44.86
CA VAL A 11 39.44 15.61 -45.29
C VAL A 11 38.30 16.50 -45.78
N ALA A 12 37.32 15.94 -46.51
CA ALA A 12 36.12 16.65 -46.94
C ALA A 12 35.34 17.21 -45.74
N ASN A 13 35.15 16.40 -44.69
CA ASN A 13 34.50 16.85 -43.46
C ASN A 13 35.32 17.91 -42.70
N LEU A 14 36.64 17.75 -42.60
CA LEU A 14 37.51 18.70 -41.89
C LEU A 14 37.57 20.08 -42.60
N LEU A 15 37.62 20.07 -43.93
CA LEU A 15 37.66 21.28 -44.75
C LEU A 15 36.26 21.82 -45.08
N GLY A 16 35.18 21.12 -44.72
CA GLY A 16 33.80 21.53 -45.05
C GLY A 16 33.53 21.55 -46.56
N PHE A 17 34.14 20.63 -47.31
CA PHE A 17 33.95 20.44 -48.74
C PHE A 17 33.16 19.16 -49.04
N SER A 18 32.60 19.06 -50.25
CA SER A 18 32.09 17.77 -50.73
C SER A 18 33.24 16.81 -51.01
N THR A 19 33.00 15.50 -50.92
CA THR A 19 34.00 14.49 -51.30
C THR A 19 34.46 14.67 -52.75
N ASN A 20 33.55 15.06 -53.65
CA ASN A 20 33.85 15.30 -55.06
C ASN A 20 34.80 16.50 -55.25
N THR A 21 34.63 17.54 -54.44
CA THR A 21 35.54 18.69 -54.43
C THR A 21 36.95 18.28 -54.01
N VAL A 22 37.07 17.43 -52.99
CA VAL A 22 38.38 16.92 -52.55
C VAL A 22 39.01 16.01 -53.60
N TYR A 23 38.23 15.15 -54.28
CA TYR A 23 38.74 14.38 -55.42
C TYR A 23 39.25 15.28 -56.55
N LYS A 24 38.52 16.35 -56.89
CA LYS A 24 38.97 17.33 -57.90
C LYS A 24 40.29 17.99 -57.51
N TYR A 25 40.50 18.29 -56.22
CA TYR A 25 41.76 18.84 -55.72
C TYR A 25 42.90 17.83 -55.64
N LEU A 26 42.59 16.54 -55.58
CA LEU A 26 43.59 15.47 -55.68
C LEU A 26 44.00 15.25 -57.14
N GLU A 27 43.05 15.30 -58.07
CA GLU A 27 43.28 15.11 -59.51
C GLU A 27 44.07 16.27 -60.13
N ASN A 28 43.82 17.51 -59.70
CA ASN A 28 44.55 18.69 -60.18
C ASN A 28 45.87 18.95 -59.42
N GLY A 29 46.25 18.07 -58.48
CA GLY A 29 47.50 18.16 -57.72
C GLY A 29 47.54 19.21 -56.60
N SER A 30 46.42 19.87 -56.28
CA SER A 30 46.37 20.90 -55.21
C SER A 30 46.52 20.29 -53.81
N ILE A 31 46.11 19.03 -53.62
CA ILE A 31 46.28 18.26 -52.37
C ILE A 31 47.23 17.10 -52.62
N LYS A 32 48.31 17.02 -51.82
CA LYS A 32 49.25 15.88 -51.87
C LYS A 32 48.66 14.64 -51.20
N ALA A 33 48.65 13.53 -51.92
CA ALA A 33 48.19 12.24 -51.39
C ALA A 33 49.02 11.07 -51.93
N VAL A 34 48.97 9.96 -51.20
CA VAL A 34 49.53 8.67 -51.62
C VAL A 34 48.38 7.75 -52.01
N ARG A 35 48.48 7.12 -53.18
CA ARG A 35 47.54 6.11 -53.64
C ARG A 35 48.05 4.74 -53.21
N LEU A 36 47.33 4.04 -52.32
CA LEU A 36 47.74 2.72 -51.82
C LEU A 36 47.00 1.60 -52.58
N GLY A 37 47.78 0.73 -53.22
CA GLY A 37 47.30 -0.50 -53.88
C GLY A 37 46.66 -0.29 -55.27
N ALA A 38 46.50 -1.40 -56.01
CA ALA A 38 45.92 -1.41 -57.36
C ALA A 38 44.46 -0.90 -57.41
N GLU A 39 43.73 -0.91 -56.28
CA GLU A 39 42.36 -0.37 -56.16
C GLU A 39 42.29 1.08 -55.64
N GLY A 40 43.40 1.81 -55.66
CA GLY A 40 43.36 3.23 -55.99
C GLY A 40 42.71 4.22 -55.00
N ARG A 41 42.67 3.94 -53.69
CA ARG A 41 42.13 4.90 -52.70
C ARG A 41 43.19 5.87 -52.22
N PHE A 42 42.91 7.18 -52.32
CA PHE A 42 43.80 8.23 -51.83
C PHE A 42 43.90 8.24 -50.29
N ARG A 43 45.12 8.42 -49.79
CA ARG A 43 45.46 8.71 -48.40
C ARG A 43 46.23 10.01 -48.33
N ILE A 44 45.69 10.98 -47.61
CA ILE A 44 46.26 12.32 -47.47
C ILE A 44 47.07 12.38 -46.17
N PRO A 45 48.37 12.70 -46.20
CA PRO A 45 49.20 12.78 -45.00
C PRO A 45 48.69 13.83 -44.00
N ALA A 46 48.89 13.59 -42.71
CA ALA A 46 48.48 14.54 -41.66
C ALA A 46 49.13 15.92 -41.80
N SER A 47 50.38 15.99 -42.29
CA SER A 47 51.07 17.25 -42.59
C SER A 47 50.35 18.07 -43.67
N GLU A 48 49.81 17.40 -44.69
CA GLU A 48 49.07 18.03 -45.77
C GLU A 48 47.72 18.55 -45.30
N VAL A 49 47.00 17.77 -44.48
CA VAL A 49 45.73 18.22 -43.88
C VAL A 49 45.95 19.42 -42.97
N ASN A 50 47.05 19.45 -42.21
CA ASN A 50 47.42 20.60 -41.39
C ASN A 50 47.71 21.85 -42.22
N ARG A 51 48.44 21.73 -43.33
CA ARG A 51 48.69 22.84 -44.26
C ARG A 51 47.38 23.46 -44.75
N LEU A 52 46.46 22.62 -45.21
CA LEU A 52 45.16 23.06 -45.75
C LEU A 52 44.24 23.69 -44.68
N LEU A 53 44.35 23.25 -43.44
CA LEU A 53 43.62 23.85 -42.32
C LEU A 53 44.23 25.20 -41.93
N GLN A 54 45.56 25.31 -41.90
CA GLN A 54 46.27 26.56 -41.57
C GLN A 54 46.02 27.67 -42.60
N GLU A 55 45.97 27.34 -43.89
CA GLU A 55 45.58 28.28 -44.96
C GLU A 55 44.16 28.85 -44.75
N ARG A 56 43.32 28.14 -43.99
CA ARG A 56 41.96 28.55 -43.61
C ARG A 56 41.86 29.14 -42.20
N GLY A 57 42.99 29.39 -41.53
CA GLY A 57 43.03 29.89 -40.16
C GLY A 57 42.51 28.90 -39.13
N LYS A 58 42.64 27.58 -39.37
CA LYS A 58 42.25 26.50 -38.45
C LYS A 58 43.45 25.61 -38.15
N SER A 59 43.56 25.08 -36.93
CA SER A 59 44.55 24.01 -36.61
C SER A 59 43.87 22.67 -36.35
N LEU A 60 44.57 21.53 -36.54
CA LEU A 60 44.06 20.22 -36.10
C LEU A 60 43.80 20.19 -34.57
N GLN A 61 44.48 21.04 -33.79
CA GLN A 61 44.22 21.23 -32.35
C GLN A 61 42.96 22.07 -32.07
N GLU A 62 42.45 22.81 -33.06
CA GLU A 62 41.18 23.55 -33.05
C GLU A 62 40.05 22.81 -33.76
N THR A 63 40.14 21.48 -33.86
CA THR A 63 38.89 20.71 -33.89
C THR A 63 38.19 21.00 -32.57
N PRO A 64 36.91 21.41 -32.52
CA PRO A 64 36.26 21.64 -31.24
C PRO A 64 36.49 20.40 -30.40
N SER A 65 37.22 20.58 -29.29
CA SER A 65 37.19 19.68 -28.14
C SER A 65 35.77 19.18 -28.06
N SER A 66 35.61 17.87 -28.20
CA SER A 66 34.34 17.19 -28.36
C SER A 66 33.40 17.57 -27.22
N ALA A 67 32.71 18.70 -27.37
CA ALA A 67 31.46 18.96 -26.71
C ALA A 67 30.55 17.85 -27.25
N PRO A 68 30.08 16.95 -26.38
CA PRO A 68 29.31 15.82 -26.84
C PRO A 68 28.09 16.34 -27.58
N ASP A 69 27.94 15.90 -28.83
CA ASP A 69 26.79 16.20 -29.67
C ASP A 69 25.51 15.86 -28.85
N PRO A 70 24.70 16.86 -28.44
CA PRO A 70 23.58 16.64 -27.52
C PRO A 70 22.50 15.73 -28.12
N LYS A 71 22.61 15.40 -29.41
CA LYS A 71 21.77 14.44 -30.12
C LYS A 71 22.07 12.97 -29.77
N LYS A 72 23.16 12.65 -29.07
CA LYS A 72 23.66 11.27 -28.90
C LYS A 72 23.97 10.84 -27.45
N SER A 73 23.65 11.64 -26.44
CA SER A 73 23.83 11.26 -25.03
C SER A 73 22.60 10.50 -24.49
N LEU A 74 22.85 9.61 -23.52
CA LEU A 74 21.82 9.04 -22.64
C LEU A 74 21.12 10.18 -21.90
N SER A 75 19.79 10.13 -21.76
CA SER A 75 19.06 11.13 -20.98
C SER A 75 18.92 10.60 -19.56
N ILE A 76 19.66 11.16 -18.59
CA ILE A 76 19.48 10.81 -17.17
C ILE A 76 18.04 11.02 -16.70
N PHE A 77 17.33 11.97 -17.32
CA PHE A 77 15.92 12.15 -17.07
C PHE A 77 15.09 10.94 -17.52
N ASP A 78 15.39 10.32 -18.66
CA ASP A 78 14.72 9.08 -19.12
C ASP A 78 14.96 7.94 -18.15
N TRP A 79 16.16 7.87 -17.58
CA TRP A 79 16.49 6.90 -16.54
C TRP A 79 15.66 7.13 -15.29
N PHE A 80 15.59 8.37 -14.81
CA PHE A 80 14.70 8.74 -13.70
C PHE A 80 13.25 8.28 -13.96
N ILE A 81 12.69 8.58 -15.13
CA ILE A 81 11.33 8.17 -15.51
C ILE A 81 11.19 6.65 -15.56
N GLY A 82 12.17 5.96 -16.15
CA GLY A 82 12.17 4.51 -16.27
C GLY A 82 12.18 3.80 -14.92
N PHE A 83 13.11 4.17 -14.03
CA PHE A 83 13.18 3.63 -12.68
C PHE A 83 11.96 4.01 -11.85
N LEU A 84 11.44 5.23 -12.01
CA LEU A 84 10.25 5.68 -11.31
C LEU A 84 9.01 4.87 -11.74
N ALA A 85 8.80 4.69 -13.04
CA ALA A 85 7.67 3.92 -13.57
C ALA A 85 7.76 2.43 -13.17
N ILE A 86 8.96 1.84 -13.21
CA ILE A 86 9.22 0.49 -12.71
C ILE A 86 8.93 0.39 -11.22
N GLY A 87 9.43 1.31 -10.41
CA GLY A 87 9.24 1.31 -8.97
C GLY A 87 7.79 1.52 -8.56
N LEU A 88 7.08 2.44 -9.22
CA LEU A 88 5.65 2.66 -8.98
C LEU A 88 4.82 1.43 -9.38
N GLY A 89 5.15 0.80 -10.51
CA GLY A 89 4.54 -0.47 -10.90
C GLY A 89 4.81 -1.59 -9.88
N PHE A 90 6.06 -1.70 -9.43
CA PHE A 90 6.49 -2.67 -8.41
C PHE A 90 5.78 -2.47 -7.07
N SER A 91 5.56 -1.21 -6.68
CA SER A 91 4.91 -0.87 -5.40
C SER A 91 3.54 -1.53 -5.24
N GLN A 92 2.79 -1.71 -6.32
CA GLN A 92 1.49 -2.38 -6.27
C GLN A 92 1.57 -3.87 -5.96
N PHE A 93 2.66 -4.54 -6.33
CA PHE A 93 2.83 -5.95 -6.03
C PHE A 93 3.20 -6.18 -4.57
N THR A 94 3.95 -5.25 -3.98
CA THR A 94 4.43 -5.36 -2.59
C THR A 94 3.47 -4.80 -1.56
N ASN A 95 2.81 -3.67 -1.87
CA ASN A 95 1.85 -3.02 -1.00
C ASN A 95 0.87 -2.20 -1.86
N PRO A 96 -0.21 -2.82 -2.36
CA PRO A 96 -1.14 -2.16 -3.26
C PRO A 96 -1.75 -0.93 -2.62
N VAL A 97 -1.98 0.11 -3.43
CA VAL A 97 -2.48 1.41 -2.96
C VAL A 97 -3.84 1.30 -2.24
N TYR A 98 -4.64 0.29 -2.59
CA TYR A 98 -5.94 0.00 -1.97
C TYR A 98 -5.86 -0.83 -0.67
N ALA A 99 -4.67 -1.27 -0.25
CA ALA A 99 -4.53 -1.96 1.05
C ALA A 99 -4.91 -1.08 2.24
N ASN A 100 -4.96 0.25 2.06
CA ASN A 100 -5.27 1.24 3.09
C ASN A 100 -6.37 2.23 2.67
N ALA A 101 -7.10 1.97 1.58
CA ALA A 101 -8.01 2.96 0.99
C ALA A 101 -9.49 2.68 1.29
N GLN A 102 -10.28 3.74 1.39
CA GLN A 102 -11.73 3.69 1.59
C GLN A 102 -12.45 3.08 0.38
N GLN A 103 -13.67 2.56 0.63
CA GLN A 103 -14.68 2.02 -0.31
C GLN A 103 -14.59 2.44 -1.80
N PRO A 104 -14.40 3.72 -2.21
CA PRO A 104 -14.42 4.12 -3.63
C PRO A 104 -13.32 3.51 -4.52
N LEU A 105 -12.21 3.00 -3.96
CA LEU A 105 -11.20 2.30 -4.78
C LEU A 105 -11.56 0.88 -5.15
N MET A 106 -12.58 0.28 -4.51
CA MET A 106 -12.96 -1.11 -4.70
C MET A 106 -13.31 -1.41 -6.16
N GLU A 107 -14.10 -0.55 -6.80
CA GLU A 107 -14.50 -0.70 -8.21
C GLU A 107 -13.34 -0.45 -9.19
N ILE A 108 -12.34 0.35 -8.77
CA ILE A 108 -11.25 0.81 -9.64
C ILE A 108 -9.96 -0.03 -9.45
N ALA A 109 -9.85 -0.81 -8.36
CA ALA A 109 -8.66 -1.57 -8.01
C ALA A 109 -8.15 -2.52 -9.12
N PRO A 110 -9.01 -3.28 -9.84
CA PRO A 110 -8.55 -4.09 -10.97
C PRO A 110 -7.91 -3.27 -12.08
N TYR A 111 -8.49 -2.10 -12.39
CA TYR A 111 -7.98 -1.18 -13.41
C TYR A 111 -6.67 -0.51 -12.98
N LEU A 112 -6.51 -0.23 -11.68
CA LEU A 112 -5.28 0.33 -11.12
C LEU A 112 -4.10 -0.65 -11.27
N ASN A 113 -4.33 -1.95 -11.06
CA ASN A 113 -3.30 -2.98 -11.27
C ASN A 113 -2.84 -3.00 -12.73
N VAL A 114 -3.78 -2.89 -13.68
CA VAL A 114 -3.46 -2.81 -15.12
C VAL A 114 -2.62 -1.57 -15.43
N VAL A 115 -3.01 -0.39 -14.95
CA VAL A 115 -2.24 0.86 -15.17
C VAL A 115 -0.80 0.73 -14.65
N ASN A 116 -0.60 0.10 -13.50
CA ASN A 116 0.72 -0.07 -12.90
C ASN A 116 1.60 -1.12 -13.63
N ILE A 117 1.01 -2.21 -14.13
CA ILE A 117 1.70 -3.16 -15.02
C ILE A 117 2.13 -2.46 -16.31
N LEU A 118 1.24 -1.64 -16.87
CA LEU A 118 1.51 -0.86 -18.07
C LEU A 118 2.64 0.17 -17.84
N LEU A 119 2.69 0.82 -16.66
CA LEU A 119 3.80 1.70 -16.28
C LEU A 119 5.11 0.94 -16.16
N PHE A 120 5.10 -0.24 -15.56
CA PHE A 120 6.27 -1.10 -15.46
C PHE A 120 6.86 -1.44 -16.84
N ILE A 121 6.01 -1.89 -17.76
CA ILE A 121 6.39 -2.19 -19.15
C ILE A 121 6.92 -0.92 -19.85
N GLY A 122 6.24 0.21 -19.68
CA GLY A 122 6.66 1.49 -20.25
C GLY A 122 8.05 1.94 -19.78
N GLY A 123 8.30 1.84 -18.47
CA GLY A 123 9.59 2.18 -17.86
C GLY A 123 10.71 1.28 -18.37
N ALA A 124 10.50 -0.04 -18.43
CA ALA A 124 11.47 -0.98 -18.96
C ALA A 124 11.79 -0.73 -20.44
N LEU A 125 10.77 -0.46 -21.27
CA LEU A 125 10.95 -0.11 -22.68
C LEU A 125 11.71 1.21 -22.85
N LEU A 126 11.44 2.21 -22.02
CA LEU A 126 12.14 3.50 -22.05
C LEU A 126 13.64 3.32 -21.75
N LEU A 127 13.97 2.59 -20.68
CA LEU A 127 15.37 2.28 -20.33
C LEU A 127 16.06 1.46 -21.42
N GLY A 128 15.36 0.49 -22.01
CA GLY A 128 15.88 -0.32 -23.12
C GLY A 128 16.19 0.53 -24.35
N PHE A 129 15.27 1.37 -24.80
CA PHE A 129 15.51 2.20 -25.99
C PHE A 129 16.63 3.22 -25.80
N ASP A 130 16.77 3.82 -24.61
CA ASP A 130 17.86 4.77 -24.35
C ASP A 130 19.22 4.03 -24.28
N THR A 131 19.26 2.84 -23.68
CA THR A 131 20.46 1.99 -23.63
C THR A 131 20.91 1.52 -25.02
N PHE A 132 19.98 1.17 -25.92
CA PHE A 132 20.32 0.61 -27.25
C PHE A 132 20.46 1.63 -28.37
N MET A 133 20.24 2.92 -28.09
CA MET A 133 20.32 4.00 -29.08
C MET A 133 19.50 3.67 -30.34
N ILE A 134 18.32 3.07 -30.15
CA ILE A 134 17.39 2.73 -31.24
C ILE A 134 16.79 4.05 -31.77
N ASN A 135 16.72 4.19 -33.10
CA ASN A 135 16.44 5.43 -33.83
C ASN A 135 15.41 6.36 -33.14
N LYS A 136 15.90 7.48 -32.58
CA LYS A 136 15.26 8.32 -31.53
C LYS A 136 14.11 9.22 -32.01
N GLY A 137 13.43 8.87 -33.09
CA GLY A 137 12.38 9.70 -33.70
C GLY A 137 11.05 9.60 -32.97
N HIS A 138 10.21 8.72 -33.51
CA HIS A 138 8.80 8.59 -33.17
C HIS A 138 8.55 7.66 -31.97
N LYS A 139 9.44 6.68 -31.74
CA LYS A 139 9.28 5.68 -30.66
C LYS A 139 9.45 6.28 -29.26
N HIS A 140 10.34 7.27 -29.12
CA HIS A 140 10.59 7.97 -27.85
C HIS A 140 9.41 8.88 -27.47
N THR A 141 8.89 9.65 -28.42
CA THR A 141 7.67 10.46 -28.27
C THR A 141 6.46 9.61 -27.88
N ALA A 142 6.28 8.44 -28.52
CA ALA A 142 5.18 7.54 -28.20
C ALA A 142 5.24 7.01 -26.76
N LEU A 143 6.43 6.68 -26.25
CA LEU A 143 6.60 6.23 -24.87
C LEU A 143 6.36 7.33 -23.85
N TYR A 144 6.81 8.55 -24.12
CA TYR A 144 6.52 9.69 -23.25
C TYR A 144 5.02 9.98 -23.18
N LEU A 145 4.31 9.93 -24.32
CA LEU A 145 2.86 10.05 -24.35
C LEU A 145 2.20 8.93 -23.53
N TYR A 146 2.64 7.69 -23.74
CA TYR A 146 2.12 6.51 -23.04
C TYR A 146 2.30 6.61 -21.52
N ILE A 147 3.52 6.84 -21.03
CA ILE A 147 3.80 6.99 -19.58
C ILE A 147 3.10 8.24 -19.03
N GLY A 148 3.06 9.33 -19.81
CA GLY A 148 2.40 10.56 -19.43
C GLY A 148 0.89 10.40 -19.27
N VAL A 149 0.21 9.66 -20.15
CA VAL A 149 -1.23 9.38 -20.05
C VAL A 149 -1.52 8.46 -18.87
N LEU A 150 -0.73 7.40 -18.67
CA LEU A 150 -0.88 6.53 -17.49
C LEU A 150 -0.70 7.30 -16.18
N SER A 151 0.27 8.22 -16.15
CA SER A 151 0.48 9.12 -15.00
C SER A 151 -0.70 10.07 -14.82
N LEU A 152 -1.35 10.55 -15.89
CA LEU A 152 -2.56 11.38 -15.79
C LEU A 152 -3.74 10.61 -15.18
N VAL A 153 -3.92 9.35 -15.60
CA VAL A 153 -4.94 8.46 -15.03
C VAL A 153 -4.71 8.27 -13.54
N LEU A 154 -3.47 7.97 -13.12
CA LEU A 154 -3.14 7.88 -11.70
C LEU A 154 -3.38 9.20 -10.96
N ALA A 155 -3.03 10.34 -11.56
CA ALA A 155 -3.30 11.64 -10.96
C ALA A 155 -4.80 11.85 -10.70
N GLY A 156 -5.66 11.49 -11.65
CA GLY A 156 -7.12 11.56 -11.51
C GLY A 156 -7.66 10.64 -10.40
N ILE A 157 -7.15 9.41 -10.31
CA ILE A 157 -7.56 8.45 -9.27
C ILE A 157 -7.16 8.93 -7.87
N PHE A 158 -5.96 9.48 -7.70
CA PHE A 158 -5.54 10.04 -6.41
C PHE A 158 -6.22 11.38 -6.09
N LEU A 159 -6.65 12.12 -7.12
CA LEU A 159 -7.39 13.37 -6.97
C LEU A 159 -8.79 13.12 -6.42
N SER A 160 -9.50 12.09 -6.90
CA SER A 160 -10.82 11.71 -6.37
C SER A 160 -10.77 11.32 -4.89
N GLN A 161 -9.61 10.82 -4.44
CA GLN A 161 -9.32 10.48 -3.04
C GLN A 161 -8.88 11.67 -2.19
N LYS A 162 -8.85 12.89 -2.73
CA LYS A 162 -8.32 14.07 -2.01
C LYS A 162 -6.90 13.84 -1.48
N SER A 163 -6.08 13.12 -2.25
CA SER A 163 -4.73 12.71 -1.85
C SER A 163 -3.67 13.62 -2.48
N VAL A 164 -2.75 14.13 -1.66
CA VAL A 164 -1.57 14.89 -2.12
C VAL A 164 -0.70 14.09 -3.11
N SER A 165 -0.79 12.76 -3.15
CA SER A 165 -0.09 11.94 -4.15
C SER A 165 -0.45 12.27 -5.60
N SER A 166 -1.66 12.76 -5.86
CA SER A 166 -2.13 13.16 -7.20
C SER A 166 -1.18 14.17 -7.86
N VAL A 167 -0.62 15.08 -7.06
CA VAL A 167 0.32 16.11 -7.49
C VAL A 167 1.57 15.54 -8.14
N GLY A 168 2.15 14.48 -7.58
CA GLY A 168 3.37 13.87 -8.11
C GLY A 168 3.14 13.24 -9.47
N TYR A 169 2.01 12.58 -9.66
CA TYR A 169 1.62 12.00 -10.95
C TYR A 169 1.24 13.07 -11.97
N LEU A 170 0.58 14.15 -11.54
CA LEU A 170 0.19 15.26 -12.41
C LEU A 170 1.42 16.00 -12.94
N SER A 171 2.39 16.32 -12.09
CA SER A 171 3.62 17.00 -12.51
C SER A 171 4.43 16.15 -13.49
N LEU A 172 4.51 14.83 -13.24
CA LEU A 172 5.14 13.86 -14.14
C LEU A 172 4.43 13.82 -15.50
N SER A 173 3.11 13.71 -15.49
CA SER A 173 2.29 13.66 -16.71
C SER A 173 2.50 14.89 -17.59
N VAL A 174 2.38 16.07 -16.99
CA VAL A 174 2.51 17.35 -17.71
C VAL A 174 3.89 17.45 -18.37
N VAL A 175 4.98 17.14 -17.65
CA VAL A 175 6.33 17.24 -18.23
C VAL A 175 6.56 16.23 -19.35
N LEU A 176 6.05 15.01 -19.22
CA LEU A 176 6.19 13.98 -20.26
C LEU A 176 5.39 14.32 -21.51
N ILE A 177 4.14 14.75 -21.37
CA ILE A 177 3.30 15.17 -22.51
C ILE A 177 3.89 16.39 -23.20
N LEU A 178 4.33 17.40 -22.44
CA LEU A 178 5.01 18.57 -23.00
C LEU A 178 6.28 18.18 -23.77
N SER A 179 7.05 17.23 -23.24
CA SER A 179 8.26 16.74 -23.88
C SER A 179 8.00 15.86 -25.12
N ALA A 180 6.83 15.23 -25.18
CA ALA A 180 6.37 14.49 -26.35
C ALA A 180 5.99 15.44 -27.49
N ILE A 181 5.29 16.54 -27.17
CA ILE A 181 4.84 17.55 -28.14
C ILE A 181 6.02 18.40 -28.63
N LYS A 182 6.85 18.88 -27.70
CA LYS A 182 8.00 19.73 -27.98
C LYS A 182 9.26 19.06 -27.48
N ARG A 183 10.23 18.84 -28.37
CA ARG A 183 11.54 18.30 -27.98
C ARG A 183 12.27 19.30 -27.10
N ILE A 184 12.38 18.97 -25.82
CA ILE A 184 13.03 19.76 -24.78
C ILE A 184 14.32 19.06 -24.35
N ASN A 185 15.37 19.82 -24.04
CA ASN A 185 16.62 19.26 -23.51
C ASN A 185 16.37 18.69 -22.10
N TYR A 186 16.96 17.54 -21.78
CA TYR A 186 16.86 16.90 -20.47
C TYR A 186 17.01 17.90 -19.31
N ARG A 187 18.01 18.80 -19.36
CA ARG A 187 18.23 19.89 -18.37
C ARG A 187 16.98 20.70 -18.06
N LEU A 188 16.26 21.10 -19.11
CA LEU A 188 15.05 21.90 -19.00
C LEU A 188 13.85 21.04 -18.57
N GLN A 189 13.77 19.77 -18.97
CA GLN A 189 12.71 18.85 -18.51
C GLN A 189 12.73 18.70 -16.98
N TYR A 190 13.91 18.41 -16.41
CA TYR A 190 14.08 18.27 -14.96
C TYR A 190 13.71 19.54 -14.20
N LEU A 191 14.19 20.70 -14.65
CA LEU A 191 13.90 21.98 -13.98
C LEU A 191 12.40 22.32 -14.06
N ILE A 192 11.74 22.08 -15.19
CA ILE A 192 10.28 22.25 -15.29
C ILE A 192 9.58 21.30 -14.31
N PHE A 193 9.99 20.03 -14.29
CA PHE A 193 9.39 19.00 -13.42
C PHE A 193 9.48 19.36 -11.95
N ILE A 194 10.67 19.69 -11.43
CA ILE A 194 10.82 20.01 -10.00
C ILE A 194 10.03 21.27 -9.62
N ASN A 195 10.06 22.33 -10.44
CA ASN A 195 9.33 23.55 -10.13
C ASN A 195 7.82 23.29 -10.12
N LEU A 196 7.31 22.59 -11.14
CA LEU A 196 5.89 22.22 -11.20
C LEU A 196 5.48 21.35 -10.01
N LEU A 197 6.29 20.35 -9.66
CA LEU A 197 6.07 19.48 -8.52
C LEU A 197 5.97 20.28 -7.22
N PHE A 198 6.93 21.15 -6.92
CA PHE A 198 6.96 21.90 -5.65
C PHE A 198 5.82 22.94 -5.53
N VAL A 199 5.38 23.57 -6.63
CA VAL A 199 4.18 24.43 -6.63
C VAL A 199 2.94 23.62 -6.29
N LEU A 200 2.73 22.53 -7.04
CA LEU A 200 1.54 21.71 -6.88
C LEU A 200 1.52 21.05 -5.51
N ILE A 201 2.68 20.73 -4.92
CA ILE A 201 2.77 20.18 -3.57
C ILE A 201 2.21 21.20 -2.58
N GLY A 202 2.65 22.45 -2.66
CA GLY A 202 2.15 23.53 -1.81
C GLY A 202 0.62 23.71 -1.91
N LEU A 203 0.11 23.72 -3.13
CA LEU A 203 -1.34 23.78 -3.38
C LEU A 203 -2.07 22.55 -2.82
N GLY A 204 -1.55 21.35 -3.06
CA GLY A 204 -2.12 20.10 -2.56
C GLY A 204 -2.19 20.06 -1.03
N PHE A 205 -1.14 20.55 -0.34
CA PHE A 205 -1.14 20.68 1.12
C PHE A 205 -2.19 21.66 1.63
N LEU A 206 -2.37 22.79 0.95
CA LEU A 206 -3.38 23.77 1.32
C LEU A 206 -4.78 23.22 1.16
N ILE A 207 -5.05 22.43 0.10
CA ILE A 207 -6.38 21.91 -0.19
C ILE A 207 -6.69 20.66 0.66
N TRP A 208 -5.70 19.77 0.89
CA TRP A 208 -5.88 18.48 1.59
C TRP A 208 -4.85 18.24 2.70
N PRO A 209 -4.84 19.05 3.78
CA PRO A 209 -3.84 18.94 4.83
C PRO A 209 -3.82 17.57 5.53
N GLY A 210 -4.99 16.95 5.69
CA GLY A 210 -5.17 15.64 6.35
C GLY A 210 -4.66 14.43 5.56
N SER A 211 -4.48 14.55 4.24
CA SER A 211 -4.02 13.43 3.38
C SER A 211 -2.49 13.27 3.37
N SER A 212 -1.79 14.17 4.06
CA SER A 212 -0.35 14.34 3.99
C SER A 212 0.36 13.76 5.20
N THR A 213 1.62 13.36 5.00
CA THR A 213 2.49 12.90 6.08
C THR A 213 2.79 14.00 7.11
N PHE A 214 2.58 15.27 6.76
CA PHE A 214 2.76 16.43 7.64
C PHE A 214 1.47 16.87 8.35
N SER A 215 0.38 16.10 8.23
CA SER A 215 -0.89 16.37 8.94
C SER A 215 -0.72 16.53 10.46
N ILE A 216 0.31 15.93 11.04
CA ILE A 216 0.68 16.07 12.46
C ILE A 216 0.98 17.53 12.83
N LEU A 217 1.68 18.29 11.96
CA LEU A 217 2.03 19.70 12.22
C LEU A 217 0.79 20.60 12.31
N PHE A 218 -0.27 20.25 11.60
CA PHE A 218 -1.55 20.96 11.64
C PHE A 218 -2.44 20.47 12.79
N ARG A 219 -2.42 19.17 13.11
CA ARG A 219 -3.19 18.59 14.23
C ARG A 219 -2.73 19.09 15.60
N THR A 220 -1.44 19.37 15.76
CA THR A 220 -0.89 19.90 17.02
C THR A 220 -1.06 21.41 17.17
N GLY A 221 -1.62 22.11 16.17
CA GLY A 221 -1.83 23.56 16.19
C GLY A 221 -0.54 24.39 16.13
N ILE A 222 0.62 23.76 15.92
CA ILE A 222 1.94 24.43 15.94
C ILE A 222 2.12 25.38 14.76
N VAL A 223 1.50 25.10 13.61
CA VAL A 223 1.63 25.90 12.39
C VAL A 223 0.25 26.20 11.80
N SER A 224 -0.07 27.49 11.65
CA SER A 224 -1.31 27.90 10.97
C SER A 224 -1.20 27.68 9.45
N ARG A 225 -2.35 27.49 8.78
CA ARG A 225 -2.42 27.29 7.33
C ARG A 225 -1.78 28.45 6.55
N ASP A 226 -1.98 29.68 7.02
CA ASP A 226 -1.47 30.89 6.37
C ASP A 226 0.05 31.03 6.53
N VAL A 227 0.58 30.69 7.71
CA VAL A 227 2.03 30.66 7.95
C VAL A 227 2.69 29.62 7.06
N PHE A 228 2.11 28.41 6.96
CA PHE A 228 2.61 27.39 6.05
C PHE A 228 2.57 27.85 4.59
N ALA A 229 1.46 28.46 4.15
CA ALA A 229 1.31 28.98 2.79
C ALA A 229 2.40 30.02 2.46
N ALA A 230 2.64 30.97 3.37
CA ALA A 230 3.64 32.02 3.20
C ALA A 230 5.07 31.45 3.12
N VAL A 231 5.42 30.53 4.04
CA VAL A 231 6.72 29.86 4.04
C VAL A 231 6.92 29.04 2.76
N TRP A 232 5.90 28.30 2.33
CA TRP A 232 5.99 27.48 1.12
C TRP A 232 6.09 28.33 -0.15
N PHE A 233 5.35 29.44 -0.22
CA PHE A 233 5.44 30.39 -1.31
C PHE A 233 6.83 31.03 -1.39
N ALA A 234 7.39 31.46 -0.26
CA ALA A 234 8.77 31.98 -0.20
C ALA A 234 9.79 30.94 -0.66
N PHE A 235 9.65 29.68 -0.20
CA PHE A 235 10.48 28.56 -0.65
C PHE A 235 10.36 28.33 -2.16
N PHE A 236 9.14 28.34 -2.71
CA PHE A 236 8.93 28.18 -4.15
C PHE A 236 9.57 29.31 -4.96
N CYS A 237 9.40 30.57 -4.54
CA CYS A 237 10.03 31.72 -5.19
C CYS A 237 11.57 31.60 -5.20
N LEU A 238 12.16 31.14 -4.09
CA LEU A 238 13.58 30.86 -4.00
C LEU A 238 14.00 29.75 -4.97
N LEU A 239 13.28 28.62 -4.98
CA LEU A 239 13.56 27.49 -5.87
C LEU A 239 13.48 27.90 -7.35
N LEU A 240 12.47 28.70 -7.70
CA LEU A 240 12.28 29.23 -9.05
C LEU A 240 13.45 30.15 -9.44
N PHE A 241 13.87 31.05 -8.54
CA PHE A 241 15.03 31.91 -8.77
C PHE A 241 16.32 31.10 -9.01
N LEU A 242 16.59 30.10 -8.18
CA LEU A 242 17.75 29.21 -8.32
C LEU A 242 17.67 28.43 -9.65
N SER A 243 16.49 27.95 -10.02
CA SER A 243 16.25 27.23 -11.28
C SER A 243 16.47 28.11 -12.52
N LEU A 244 16.03 29.37 -12.47
CA LEU A 244 16.26 30.35 -13.54
C LEU A 244 17.75 30.67 -13.71
N LYS A 245 18.49 30.77 -12.59
CA LYS A 245 19.96 30.94 -12.63
C LYS A 245 20.67 29.68 -13.13
N ALA A 246 20.16 28.49 -12.81
CA ALA A 246 20.67 27.22 -13.34
C ALA A 246 20.47 27.12 -14.87
N LEU A 247 19.33 27.59 -15.39
CA LEU A 247 19.06 27.64 -16.85
C LEU A 247 20.02 28.55 -17.60
N LYS A 248 20.49 29.63 -16.97
CA LYS A 248 21.51 30.54 -17.54
C LYS A 248 22.92 29.92 -17.61
N GLY A 249 23.08 28.65 -17.24
CA GLY A 249 24.28 27.85 -17.50
C GLY A 249 25.24 27.69 -16.31
N SER A 250 24.92 28.22 -15.14
CA SER A 250 25.78 28.07 -13.96
C SER A 250 25.64 26.68 -13.32
N LYS A 251 26.73 25.88 -13.35
CA LYS A 251 26.80 24.55 -12.73
C LYS A 251 26.52 24.61 -11.22
N TYR A 252 26.93 25.70 -10.56
CA TYR A 252 26.74 25.89 -9.11
C TYR A 252 25.25 25.96 -8.71
N PHE A 253 24.46 26.79 -9.40
CA PHE A 253 23.01 26.89 -9.14
C PHE A 253 22.27 25.59 -9.48
N MET A 254 22.73 24.85 -10.49
CA MET A 254 22.19 23.53 -10.81
C MET A 254 22.45 22.53 -9.68
N ILE A 255 23.66 22.51 -9.10
CA ILE A 255 23.99 21.67 -7.94
C ILE A 255 23.09 22.02 -6.75
N ILE A 256 22.99 23.29 -6.37
CA ILE A 256 22.18 23.72 -5.22
C ILE A 256 20.71 23.31 -5.41
N THR A 257 20.12 23.65 -6.55
CA THR A 257 18.71 23.36 -6.84
C THR A 257 18.44 21.85 -6.76
N SER A 258 19.33 21.05 -7.36
CA SER A 258 19.25 19.59 -7.33
C SER A 258 19.43 19.00 -5.94
N PHE A 259 20.33 19.54 -5.13
CA PHE A 259 20.55 19.06 -3.76
C PHE A 259 19.36 19.39 -2.85
N ILE A 260 18.79 20.59 -2.97
CA ILE A 260 17.57 20.96 -2.22
C ILE A 260 16.43 20.01 -2.59
N ALA A 261 16.16 19.84 -3.88
CA ALA A 261 15.11 18.93 -4.36
C ALA A 261 15.36 17.49 -3.90
N GLY A 262 16.61 17.03 -4.00
CA GLY A 262 17.01 15.67 -3.61
C GLY A 262 16.82 15.39 -2.12
N THR A 263 17.29 16.29 -1.25
CA THR A 263 17.15 16.17 0.21
C THR A 263 15.68 16.16 0.62
N ILE A 264 14.86 17.07 0.09
CA ILE A 264 13.43 17.10 0.43
C ILE A 264 12.72 15.83 -0.03
N ALA A 265 13.05 15.31 -1.22
CA ALA A 265 12.48 14.07 -1.73
C ALA A 265 12.86 12.85 -0.87
N LEU A 266 14.09 12.78 -0.34
CA LEU A 266 14.51 11.73 0.59
C LEU A 266 13.82 11.83 1.95
N ILE A 267 13.68 13.04 2.51
CA ILE A 267 12.91 13.25 3.75
C ILE A 267 11.46 12.80 3.55
N TYR A 268 10.84 13.22 2.46
CA TYR A 268 9.48 12.79 2.09
C TYR A 268 9.39 11.27 1.95
N SER A 269 10.41 10.62 1.38
CA SER A 269 10.46 9.17 1.23
C SER A 269 10.52 8.45 2.58
N ALA A 270 11.39 8.89 3.48
CA ALA A 270 11.55 8.30 4.81
C ALA A 270 10.26 8.44 5.63
N MET A 271 9.64 9.63 5.62
CA MET A 271 8.38 9.86 6.31
C MET A 271 7.23 9.04 5.69
N SER A 272 7.19 8.92 4.36
CA SER A 272 6.15 8.11 3.69
C SER A 272 6.31 6.62 3.98
N PHE A 273 7.55 6.14 4.11
CA PHE A 273 7.86 4.77 4.48
C PHE A 273 7.39 4.42 5.89
N THR A 274 7.67 5.29 6.87
CA THR A 274 7.19 5.09 8.25
C THR A 274 5.66 5.10 8.34
N GLY A 275 5.00 5.88 7.48
CA GLY A 275 3.54 5.90 7.33
C GLY A 275 2.94 4.77 6.49
N GLY A 276 3.74 3.81 5.99
CA GLY A 276 3.24 2.68 5.19
C GLY A 276 2.80 3.03 3.76
N TYR A 277 3.20 4.19 3.23
CA TYR A 277 2.87 4.64 1.86
C TYR A 277 4.01 4.38 0.87
N TRP A 278 3.99 3.20 0.25
CA TRP A 278 5.13 2.66 -0.48
C TRP A 278 5.39 3.36 -1.81
N GLY A 279 4.33 3.59 -2.59
CA GLY A 279 4.44 4.35 -3.85
C GLY A 279 5.00 5.75 -3.62
N ARG A 280 4.59 6.43 -2.53
CA ARG A 280 5.12 7.76 -2.13
C ARG A 280 6.60 7.66 -1.77
N SER A 281 6.97 6.62 -1.04
CA SER A 281 8.36 6.39 -0.64
C SER A 281 9.27 6.11 -1.84
N ILE A 282 8.82 5.24 -2.76
CA ILE A 282 9.55 4.91 -4.00
C ILE A 282 9.70 6.13 -4.90
N PHE A 283 8.65 6.95 -5.03
CA PHE A 283 8.74 8.23 -5.74
C PHE A 283 9.81 9.13 -5.14
N GLY A 284 9.81 9.31 -3.82
CA GLY A 284 10.76 10.15 -3.11
C GLY A 284 12.21 9.66 -3.19
N ILE A 285 12.48 8.35 -3.03
CA ILE A 285 13.84 7.78 -3.19
C ILE A 285 14.32 7.96 -4.62
N THR A 286 13.50 7.60 -5.61
CA THR A 286 13.91 7.69 -7.01
C THR A 286 14.21 9.14 -7.39
N LEU A 287 13.31 10.07 -7.05
CA LEU A 287 13.56 11.49 -7.27
C LEU A 287 14.78 11.98 -6.50
N GLY A 288 14.90 11.61 -5.22
CA GLY A 288 15.99 12.00 -4.34
C GLY A 288 17.36 11.63 -4.89
N THR A 289 17.55 10.35 -5.22
CA THR A 289 18.83 9.85 -5.70
C THR A 289 19.17 10.38 -7.09
N PHE A 290 18.21 10.42 -8.02
CA PHE A 290 18.46 10.98 -9.35
C PHE A 290 18.74 12.48 -9.32
N SER A 291 18.14 13.22 -8.38
CA SER A 291 18.41 14.65 -8.21
C SER A 291 19.88 14.91 -7.86
N PHE A 292 20.51 14.08 -7.02
CA PHE A 292 21.94 14.22 -6.70
C PHE A 292 22.87 13.86 -7.86
N VAL A 293 22.46 12.91 -8.71
CA VAL A 293 23.23 12.51 -9.90
C VAL A 293 23.12 13.57 -11.00
N TYR A 294 22.00 14.28 -11.06
CA TYR A 294 21.63 15.18 -12.15
C TYR A 294 22.67 16.24 -12.54
N PRO A 295 23.32 16.98 -11.61
CA PRO A 295 24.31 18.01 -11.95
C PRO A 295 25.55 17.45 -12.65
N PHE A 296 25.79 16.15 -12.50
CA PHE A 296 26.93 15.43 -13.08
C PHE A 296 26.54 14.67 -14.35
N ALA A 297 25.31 14.86 -14.87
CA ALA A 297 24.79 14.08 -15.99
C ALA A 297 25.66 14.07 -17.24
N SER A 298 26.34 15.19 -17.53
CA SER A 298 27.26 15.29 -18.66
C SER A 298 28.52 14.42 -18.53
N GLU A 299 28.86 13.96 -17.33
CA GLU A 299 30.04 13.13 -17.04
C GLU A 299 29.75 11.64 -17.30
N PHE A 300 28.48 11.25 -17.49
CA PHE A 300 28.02 9.86 -17.74
C PHE A 300 28.04 9.44 -19.22
N ASP A 301 28.70 10.20 -20.09
CA ASP A 301 28.85 9.89 -21.53
C ASP A 301 29.67 8.61 -21.82
N THR A 302 30.13 7.94 -20.77
CA THR A 302 30.97 6.74 -20.76
C THR A 302 30.32 5.48 -21.34
N PHE A 303 29.00 5.43 -21.53
CA PHE A 303 28.36 4.31 -22.25
C PHE A 303 28.63 4.31 -23.77
N LYS A 304 29.22 5.38 -24.33
CA LYS A 304 29.53 5.49 -25.76
C LYS A 304 30.52 4.45 -26.30
N THR A 305 31.25 3.74 -25.45
CA THR A 305 32.34 2.84 -25.89
C THR A 305 32.10 1.35 -25.66
N LYS A 306 31.00 0.94 -25.01
CA LYS A 306 30.65 -0.48 -24.97
C LYS A 306 30.06 -0.88 -26.32
N THR A 307 30.35 -2.09 -26.79
CA THR A 307 29.66 -2.61 -27.98
C THR A 307 28.16 -2.74 -27.65
N LYS A 308 27.27 -2.47 -28.61
CA LYS A 308 25.81 -2.58 -28.40
C LYS A 308 25.39 -3.93 -27.79
N LYS A 309 26.18 -4.98 -28.05
CA LYS A 309 25.99 -6.34 -27.52
C LYS A 309 26.29 -6.45 -26.01
N GLU A 310 27.38 -5.85 -25.51
CA GLU A 310 27.71 -5.87 -24.08
C GLU A 310 26.68 -5.10 -23.24
N ALA A 311 26.23 -3.95 -23.72
CA ALA A 311 25.17 -3.18 -23.06
C ALA A 311 23.85 -3.98 -23.01
N LEU A 312 23.58 -4.77 -24.05
CA LEU A 312 22.39 -5.63 -24.14
C LEU A 312 22.43 -6.75 -23.12
N VAL A 313 23.57 -7.43 -23.00
CA VAL A 313 23.74 -8.51 -22.02
C VAL A 313 23.62 -7.96 -20.59
N CYS A 314 24.26 -6.82 -20.26
CA CYS A 314 24.14 -6.21 -18.94
C CYS A 314 22.70 -5.77 -18.63
N PHE A 315 22.01 -5.14 -19.59
CA PHE A 315 20.63 -4.70 -19.40
C PHE A 315 19.68 -5.89 -19.22
N LEU A 316 19.78 -6.91 -20.08
CA LEU A 316 18.96 -8.13 -19.96
C LEU A 316 19.25 -8.90 -18.67
N TRP A 317 20.50 -8.89 -18.20
CA TRP A 317 20.86 -9.49 -16.90
C TRP A 317 20.21 -8.77 -15.73
N ILE A 318 20.31 -7.43 -15.68
CA ILE A 318 19.68 -6.60 -14.64
C ILE A 318 18.15 -6.78 -14.67
N LEU A 319 17.56 -6.74 -15.87
CA LEU A 319 16.14 -6.97 -16.08
C LEU A 319 15.73 -8.39 -15.62
N GLY A 320 16.53 -9.40 -15.97
CA GLY A 320 16.30 -10.79 -15.57
C GLY A 320 16.38 -11.00 -14.06
N VAL A 321 17.40 -10.46 -13.39
CA VAL A 321 17.53 -10.49 -11.93
C VAL A 321 16.33 -9.78 -11.28
N PHE A 322 15.93 -8.63 -11.80
CA PHE A 322 14.75 -7.91 -11.30
C PHE A 322 13.46 -8.73 -11.47
N PHE A 323 13.25 -9.37 -12.62
CA PHE A 323 12.09 -10.22 -12.88
C PHE A 323 12.07 -11.46 -11.98
N ILE A 324 13.22 -12.14 -11.82
CA ILE A 324 13.35 -13.28 -10.92
C ILE A 324 13.05 -12.85 -9.47
N GLY A 325 13.64 -11.74 -9.01
CA GLY A 325 13.38 -11.20 -7.67
C GLY A 325 11.91 -10.84 -7.46
N SER A 326 11.29 -10.17 -8.44
CA SER A 326 9.86 -9.82 -8.40
C SER A 326 8.95 -11.05 -8.41
N PHE A 327 9.29 -12.07 -9.21
CA PHE A 327 8.57 -13.33 -9.27
C PHE A 327 8.69 -14.11 -7.96
N MET A 328 9.90 -14.21 -7.40
CA MET A 328 10.14 -14.83 -6.10
C MET A 328 9.38 -14.11 -4.98
N LEU A 329 9.39 -12.77 -4.98
CA LEU A 329 8.57 -11.98 -4.06
C LEU A 329 7.08 -12.28 -4.24
N ARG A 330 6.58 -12.41 -5.47
CA ARG A 330 5.17 -12.75 -5.72
C ARG A 330 4.81 -14.15 -5.26
N MET A 331 5.70 -15.12 -5.44
CA MET A 331 5.52 -16.47 -4.90
C MET A 331 5.51 -16.44 -3.37
N ALA A 332 6.48 -15.78 -2.75
CA ALA A 332 6.54 -15.61 -1.31
C ALA A 332 5.27 -14.95 -0.76
N TYR A 333 4.77 -13.89 -1.42
CA TYR A 333 3.50 -13.24 -1.06
C TYR A 333 2.34 -14.23 -1.03
N ARG A 334 2.18 -15.05 -2.09
CA ARG A 334 1.11 -16.06 -2.16
C ARG A 334 1.27 -17.13 -1.08
N SER A 335 2.50 -17.57 -0.83
CA SER A 335 2.79 -18.52 0.25
C SER A 335 2.45 -17.94 1.62
N PHE A 336 2.86 -16.70 1.92
CA PHE A 336 2.52 -16.03 3.18
C PHE A 336 1.01 -15.84 3.34
N GLN A 337 0.31 -15.40 2.30
CA GLN A 337 -1.14 -15.26 2.33
C GLN A 337 -1.82 -16.60 2.65
N THR A 338 -1.33 -17.70 2.08
CA THR A 338 -1.85 -19.06 2.36
C THR A 338 -1.57 -19.45 3.81
N ILE A 339 -0.34 -19.25 4.31
CA ILE A 339 0.02 -19.52 5.71
C ILE A 339 -0.86 -18.75 6.68
N ILE A 340 -1.11 -17.45 6.42
CA ILE A 340 -1.99 -16.63 7.27
C ILE A 340 -3.43 -17.13 7.21
N LEU A 341 -3.95 -17.52 6.03
CA LEU A 341 -5.31 -18.08 5.92
C LEU A 341 -5.44 -19.43 6.67
N ASP A 342 -4.41 -20.27 6.62
CA ASP A 342 -4.37 -21.53 7.38
C ASP A 342 -4.30 -21.26 8.89
N GLU A 343 -3.53 -20.27 9.31
CA GLU A 343 -3.50 -19.79 10.70
C GLU A 343 -4.86 -19.24 11.14
N MET A 344 -5.53 -18.43 10.30
CA MET A 344 -6.87 -17.92 10.58
C MET A 344 -7.90 -19.06 10.68
N ASN A 345 -7.79 -20.09 9.84
CA ASN A 345 -8.62 -21.30 9.96
C ASN A 345 -8.42 -21.98 11.32
N GLY A 346 -7.16 -22.14 11.78
CA GLY A 346 -6.87 -22.67 13.11
C GLY A 346 -7.42 -21.78 14.24
N ARG A 347 -7.33 -20.46 14.10
CA ARG A 347 -7.86 -19.51 15.10
C ARG A 347 -9.39 -19.53 15.17
N VAL A 348 -10.08 -19.57 14.03
CA VAL A 348 -11.55 -19.62 14.02
C VAL A 348 -12.08 -20.97 14.51
N GLU A 349 -11.34 -22.05 14.26
CA GLU A 349 -11.60 -23.38 14.83
C GLU A 349 -11.61 -23.32 16.36
N LEU A 350 -10.51 -22.82 16.95
CA LEU A 350 -10.41 -22.63 18.40
C LEU A 350 -11.48 -21.67 18.93
N ALA A 351 -11.77 -20.60 18.20
CA ALA A 351 -12.80 -19.62 18.60
C ALA A 351 -14.20 -20.22 18.60
N SER A 352 -14.54 -21.07 17.62
CA SER A 352 -15.81 -21.81 17.62
C SER A 352 -15.92 -22.74 18.81
N GLU A 353 -14.85 -23.46 19.13
CA GLU A 353 -14.81 -24.40 20.26
C GLU A 353 -14.84 -23.67 21.62
N VAL A 354 -14.14 -22.55 21.76
CA VAL A 354 -14.22 -21.69 22.95
C VAL A 354 -15.63 -21.13 23.12
N THR A 355 -16.26 -20.67 22.04
CA THR A 355 -17.63 -20.14 22.07
C THR A 355 -18.62 -21.23 22.49
N LYS A 356 -18.50 -22.43 21.92
CA LYS A 356 -19.31 -23.60 22.27
C LYS A 356 -19.15 -23.96 23.75
N ASN A 357 -17.90 -24.19 24.18
CA ASN A 357 -17.60 -24.57 25.56
C ASN A 357 -18.03 -23.52 26.57
N PHE A 358 -17.93 -22.23 26.21
CA PHE A 358 -18.41 -21.14 27.04
C PHE A 358 -19.92 -21.27 27.30
N MET A 359 -20.71 -21.52 26.25
CA MET A 359 -22.17 -21.69 26.37
C MET A 359 -22.55 -23.00 27.08
N ASP A 360 -21.88 -24.10 26.75
CA ASP A 360 -22.09 -25.41 27.40
C ASP A 360 -21.80 -25.32 28.89
N ARG A 361 -20.66 -24.72 29.27
CA ARG A 361 -20.25 -24.52 30.67
C ARG A 361 -21.26 -23.68 31.44
N ASN A 362 -21.72 -22.56 30.87
CA ASN A 362 -22.69 -21.71 31.56
C ASN A 362 -24.03 -22.43 31.74
N THR A 363 -24.44 -23.21 30.76
CA THR A 363 -25.66 -24.05 30.83
C THR A 363 -25.55 -25.11 31.93
N LEU A 364 -24.42 -25.82 31.98
CA LEU A 364 -24.14 -26.84 32.99
C LEU A 364 -24.06 -26.24 34.40
N THR A 365 -23.40 -25.09 34.55
CA THR A 365 -23.29 -24.36 35.82
C THR A 365 -24.68 -24.02 36.38
N LEU A 366 -25.58 -23.47 35.56
CA LEU A 366 -26.92 -23.13 36.03
C LEU A 366 -27.77 -24.38 36.34
N SER A 367 -27.60 -25.45 35.55
CA SER A 367 -28.26 -26.73 35.79
C SER A 367 -27.82 -27.39 37.11
N ALA A 368 -26.53 -27.26 37.45
CA ALA A 368 -25.99 -27.79 38.70
C ALA A 368 -26.61 -27.11 39.92
N PHE A 369 -26.78 -25.79 39.91
CA PHE A 369 -27.44 -25.05 41.00
C PHE A 369 -28.90 -25.45 41.22
N LEU A 370 -29.62 -25.82 40.16
CA LEU A 370 -31.00 -26.28 40.30
C LEU A 370 -31.14 -27.70 40.90
N SER A 371 -30.08 -28.51 40.83
CA SER A 371 -30.14 -29.90 41.27
C SER A 371 -30.30 -30.05 42.79
N ASP A 372 -29.94 -29.02 43.56
CA ASP A 372 -30.07 -29.01 45.03
C ASP A 372 -31.51 -28.74 45.53
N ASN A 373 -32.46 -28.51 44.61
CA ASN A 373 -33.89 -28.25 44.88
C ASN A 373 -34.20 -27.07 45.82
N ASN A 374 -33.22 -26.29 46.26
CA ASN A 374 -33.43 -25.21 47.24
C ASN A 374 -34.39 -24.14 46.70
N LEU A 375 -34.17 -23.70 45.45
CA LEU A 375 -35.04 -22.78 44.72
C LEU A 375 -36.51 -23.24 44.66
N SER A 376 -36.76 -24.54 44.46
CA SER A 376 -38.12 -25.08 44.41
C SER A 376 -38.85 -24.93 45.75
N LYS A 377 -38.14 -25.15 46.88
CA LYS A 377 -38.70 -25.00 48.23
C LYS A 377 -39.01 -23.52 48.54
N LEU A 378 -38.06 -22.63 48.25
CA LEU A 378 -38.21 -21.20 48.51
C LEU A 378 -39.39 -20.57 47.73
N LEU A 379 -39.62 -21.03 46.49
CA LEU A 379 -40.78 -20.58 45.71
C LEU A 379 -42.11 -21.07 46.25
N ILE A 380 -42.17 -22.26 46.85
CA ILE A 380 -43.38 -22.79 47.49
C ILE A 380 -43.67 -22.05 48.81
N GLU A 381 -42.62 -21.74 49.59
CA GLU A 381 -42.73 -21.04 50.87
C GLU A 381 -43.05 -19.54 50.71
N GLY A 382 -42.68 -18.94 49.57
CA GLY A 382 -42.94 -17.53 49.26
C GLY A 382 -42.00 -16.54 49.98
N SER A 383 -40.88 -17.03 50.53
CA SER A 383 -39.91 -16.22 51.27
C SER A 383 -38.97 -15.46 50.33
N THR A 384 -39.29 -14.20 50.00
CA THR A 384 -38.50 -13.39 49.06
C THR A 384 -37.08 -13.06 49.55
N ALA A 385 -36.89 -12.88 50.87
CA ALA A 385 -35.56 -12.57 51.42
C ALA A 385 -34.57 -13.74 51.32
N ASP A 386 -35.08 -14.97 51.44
CA ASP A 386 -34.28 -16.18 51.29
C ASP A 386 -33.98 -16.46 49.81
N LEU A 387 -34.90 -16.11 48.91
CA LEU A 387 -34.69 -16.18 47.46
C LEU A 387 -33.59 -15.24 46.97
N ASP A 388 -33.52 -14.00 47.46
CA ASP A 388 -32.43 -13.05 47.15
C ASP A 388 -31.07 -13.62 47.59
N SER A 389 -31.02 -14.22 48.79
CA SER A 389 -29.80 -14.83 49.33
C SER A 389 -29.33 -16.03 48.48
N GLU A 390 -30.27 -16.86 48.03
CA GLU A 390 -29.99 -17.99 47.14
C GLU A 390 -29.49 -17.52 45.77
N LEU A 391 -30.17 -16.54 45.16
CA LEU A 391 -29.75 -15.99 43.86
C LEU A 391 -28.38 -15.31 43.94
N LYS A 392 -28.10 -14.63 45.04
CA LYS A 392 -26.78 -14.08 45.34
C LYS A 392 -25.72 -15.16 45.41
N GLN A 393 -25.98 -16.27 46.09
CA GLN A 393 -25.04 -17.38 46.17
C GLN A 393 -24.77 -17.98 44.79
N ILE A 394 -25.81 -18.25 44.01
CA ILE A 394 -25.70 -18.75 42.64
C ILE A 394 -24.86 -17.80 41.78
N TYR A 395 -25.16 -16.50 41.83
CA TYR A 395 -24.41 -15.48 41.10
C TYR A 395 -22.92 -15.47 41.47
N LEU A 396 -22.60 -15.41 42.76
CA LEU A 396 -21.20 -15.35 43.24
C LEU A 396 -20.43 -16.65 42.94
N SER A 397 -21.08 -17.80 43.08
CA SER A 397 -20.48 -19.11 42.80
C SER A 397 -20.35 -19.40 41.30
N SER A 398 -21.07 -18.68 40.44
CA SER A 398 -20.98 -18.83 38.98
C SER A 398 -19.68 -18.29 38.36
N ASN A 399 -18.82 -17.63 39.15
CA ASN A 399 -17.50 -17.12 38.74
C ASN A 399 -17.53 -16.33 37.41
N ASN A 400 -18.36 -15.28 37.36
CA ASN A 400 -18.59 -14.41 36.19
C ASN A 400 -19.21 -15.11 34.98
N SER A 401 -19.94 -16.22 35.16
CA SER A 401 -20.72 -16.81 34.06
C SER A 401 -21.95 -15.95 33.72
N PHE A 402 -22.50 -15.24 34.72
CA PHE A 402 -23.71 -14.46 34.59
C PHE A 402 -23.54 -13.04 35.13
N VAL A 403 -24.12 -12.06 34.44
CA VAL A 403 -24.22 -10.67 34.91
C VAL A 403 -25.53 -10.40 35.68
N ARG A 404 -26.51 -11.28 35.54
CA ARG A 404 -27.78 -11.21 36.27
C ARG A 404 -28.47 -12.57 36.33
N MET A 405 -29.00 -12.90 37.49
CA MET A 405 -29.94 -14.00 37.72
C MET A 405 -31.35 -13.45 37.89
N VAL A 406 -32.35 -14.16 37.36
CA VAL A 406 -33.77 -13.80 37.49
C VAL A 406 -34.55 -15.07 37.79
N VAL A 407 -35.51 -15.00 38.70
CA VAL A 407 -36.45 -16.09 38.99
C VAL A 407 -37.88 -15.60 38.77
N THR A 408 -38.70 -16.45 38.17
CA THR A 408 -40.14 -16.20 38.00
C THR A 408 -41.01 -17.14 38.82
N ASP A 409 -42.28 -16.78 38.96
CA ASP A 409 -43.34 -17.71 39.33
C ASP A 409 -43.78 -18.55 38.12
N GLY A 410 -44.69 -19.50 38.38
CA GLY A 410 -45.25 -20.39 37.36
C GLY A 410 -46.16 -19.69 36.34
N ASN A 411 -46.52 -18.43 36.57
CA ASN A 411 -47.30 -17.61 35.65
C ASN A 411 -46.42 -16.69 34.79
N GLY A 412 -45.10 -16.69 35.01
CA GLY A 412 -44.14 -15.87 34.24
C GLY A 412 -43.94 -14.46 34.78
N LYS A 413 -44.36 -14.17 36.01
CA LYS A 413 -43.98 -12.92 36.68
C LYS A 413 -42.63 -13.06 37.35
N ILE A 414 -41.76 -12.06 37.16
CA ILE A 414 -40.48 -11.99 37.86
C ILE A 414 -40.74 -11.78 39.36
N VAL A 415 -40.25 -12.72 40.17
CA VAL A 415 -40.35 -12.73 41.63
C VAL A 415 -39.12 -12.10 42.26
N ASP A 416 -37.93 -12.39 41.71
CA ASP A 416 -36.71 -11.77 42.18
C ASP A 416 -35.58 -11.76 41.14
N THR A 417 -34.57 -10.92 41.38
CA THR A 417 -33.39 -10.74 40.53
C THR A 417 -32.15 -10.50 41.36
N TYR A 418 -31.01 -11.02 40.94
CA TYR A 418 -29.71 -10.66 41.52
C TYR A 418 -28.68 -10.30 40.44
N PRO A 419 -27.96 -9.17 40.52
CA PRO A 419 -28.14 -8.08 41.50
C PRO A 419 -29.55 -7.47 41.44
N PHE A 420 -30.06 -7.04 42.59
CA PHE A 420 -31.42 -6.52 42.73
C PHE A 420 -31.71 -5.36 41.77
N TYR A 421 -32.82 -5.46 41.03
CA TYR A 421 -33.26 -4.42 40.11
C TYR A 421 -34.76 -4.20 40.19
N PHE A 422 -35.15 -3.11 40.87
CA PHE A 422 -36.54 -2.78 41.16
C PHE A 422 -37.46 -2.76 39.93
N GLN A 423 -36.98 -2.25 38.79
CA GLN A 423 -37.79 -2.13 37.56
C GLN A 423 -38.06 -3.47 36.86
N SER A 424 -37.40 -4.57 37.25
CA SER A 424 -37.71 -5.92 36.78
C SER A 424 -38.82 -6.60 37.58
N GLN A 425 -39.11 -6.13 38.79
CA GLN A 425 -40.03 -6.81 39.71
C GLN A 425 -41.46 -6.80 39.16
N ASN A 426 -42.16 -7.94 39.26
CA ASN A 426 -43.51 -8.14 38.72
C ASN A 426 -43.68 -7.91 37.22
N VAL A 427 -42.58 -7.77 36.46
CA VAL A 427 -42.64 -7.75 34.99
C VAL A 427 -43.08 -9.13 34.51
N ASP A 428 -44.09 -9.15 33.65
CA ASP A 428 -44.63 -10.36 33.03
C ASP A 428 -43.80 -10.71 31.78
N ILE A 429 -43.23 -11.92 31.78
CA ILE A 429 -42.47 -12.49 30.68
C ILE A 429 -43.08 -13.79 30.15
N SER A 430 -44.33 -14.09 30.50
CA SER A 430 -45.04 -15.33 30.13
C SER A 430 -45.15 -15.55 28.62
N ASN A 431 -45.19 -14.46 27.85
CA ASN A 431 -45.27 -14.47 26.39
C ASN A 431 -43.90 -14.54 25.68
N ARG A 432 -42.81 -14.71 26.43
CA ARG A 432 -41.44 -14.72 25.89
C ARG A 432 -40.96 -16.17 25.78
N ASP A 433 -40.24 -16.47 24.71
CA ASP A 433 -39.76 -17.82 24.42
C ASP A 433 -38.89 -18.37 25.56
N TYR A 434 -38.06 -17.53 26.18
CA TYR A 434 -37.23 -17.89 27.33
C TYR A 434 -38.00 -18.20 28.62
N PHE A 435 -39.31 -18.00 28.66
CA PHE A 435 -40.18 -18.55 29.69
C PHE A 435 -41.00 -19.72 29.14
N SER A 436 -41.67 -19.50 27.99
CA SER A 436 -42.66 -20.44 27.48
C SER A 436 -42.05 -21.74 26.96
N GLU A 437 -40.84 -21.73 26.40
CA GLU A 437 -40.19 -22.93 25.87
C GLU A 437 -39.72 -23.87 26.99
N PRO A 438 -39.03 -23.42 28.06
CA PRO A 438 -38.77 -24.25 29.23
C PRO A 438 -40.05 -24.76 29.91
N ALA A 439 -41.09 -23.92 30.01
CA ALA A 439 -42.35 -24.31 30.63
C ALA A 439 -43.06 -25.44 29.86
N LYS A 440 -43.00 -25.42 28.52
CA LYS A 440 -43.59 -26.47 27.66
C LYS A 440 -42.73 -27.73 27.60
N THR A 441 -41.41 -27.58 27.49
CA THR A 441 -40.51 -28.71 27.18
C THR A 441 -39.94 -29.37 28.42
N GLY A 442 -39.92 -28.68 29.56
CA GLY A 442 -39.21 -29.14 30.76
C GLY A 442 -37.70 -29.20 30.58
N ARG A 443 -37.14 -28.52 29.56
CA ARG A 443 -35.72 -28.54 29.21
C ARG A 443 -35.11 -27.14 29.24
N VAL A 444 -33.79 -27.10 29.27
CA VAL A 444 -33.03 -25.86 29.11
C VAL A 444 -33.32 -25.20 27.76
N PHE A 445 -33.41 -23.88 27.75
CA PHE A 445 -33.54 -23.06 26.55
C PHE A 445 -32.50 -21.95 26.57
N VAL A 446 -31.79 -21.77 25.45
CA VAL A 446 -30.80 -20.70 25.26
C VAL A 446 -31.34 -19.76 24.18
N THR A 447 -31.42 -18.47 24.48
CA THR A 447 -31.90 -17.49 23.51
C THR A 447 -30.84 -17.17 22.45
N GLY A 448 -31.27 -16.50 21.37
CA GLY A 448 -30.35 -15.64 20.61
C GLY A 448 -29.96 -14.39 21.42
N PHE A 449 -29.32 -13.43 20.77
CA PHE A 449 -29.01 -12.13 21.37
C PHE A 449 -30.26 -11.25 21.37
N ILE A 450 -30.84 -11.02 22.55
CA ILE A 450 -32.15 -10.37 22.70
C ILE A 450 -32.09 -9.19 23.66
N LYS A 451 -33.09 -8.32 23.59
CA LYS A 451 -33.31 -7.24 24.55
C LYS A 451 -34.37 -7.69 25.56
N PRO A 452 -34.03 -7.86 26.85
CA PRO A 452 -35.03 -8.18 27.87
C PRO A 452 -36.11 -7.10 27.98
N ASN A 453 -37.33 -7.48 28.35
CA ASN A 453 -38.44 -6.52 28.53
C ASN A 453 -38.28 -5.60 29.74
N SER A 454 -37.40 -5.95 30.67
CA SER A 454 -37.06 -5.11 31.80
C SER A 454 -36.44 -3.79 31.31
N PRO A 455 -37.01 -2.63 31.66
CA PRO A 455 -36.44 -1.33 31.32
C PRO A 455 -34.98 -1.24 31.77
N GLY A 456 -34.13 -0.50 31.05
CA GLY A 456 -32.73 -0.27 31.46
C GLY A 456 -31.78 -1.48 31.42
N ILE A 457 -32.24 -2.68 31.03
CA ILE A 457 -31.39 -3.86 30.90
C ILE A 457 -30.79 -3.95 29.50
N GLU A 458 -29.47 -4.05 29.39
CA GLU A 458 -28.73 -4.22 28.13
C GLU A 458 -29.10 -5.52 27.38
N PRO A 459 -28.92 -5.57 26.04
CA PRO A 459 -29.10 -6.81 25.30
C PRO A 459 -28.18 -7.93 25.82
N SER A 460 -28.68 -9.15 25.88
CA SER A 460 -27.92 -10.29 26.37
C SER A 460 -28.43 -11.62 25.82
N ILE A 461 -27.69 -12.68 26.13
CA ILE A 461 -28.09 -14.07 25.91
C ILE A 461 -28.59 -14.61 27.25
N LEU A 462 -29.79 -15.19 27.24
CA LEU A 462 -30.39 -15.77 28.43
C LEU A 462 -30.35 -17.29 28.33
N ILE A 463 -29.86 -17.92 29.41
CA ILE A 463 -30.02 -19.36 29.64
C ILE A 463 -31.19 -19.51 30.60
N SER A 464 -32.22 -20.25 30.18
CA SER A 464 -33.43 -20.47 30.95
C SER A 464 -33.60 -21.93 31.31
N LEU A 465 -33.83 -22.22 32.58
CA LEU A 465 -34.12 -23.57 33.06
C LEU A 465 -35.44 -23.59 33.85
N PRO A 466 -36.27 -24.62 33.66
CA PRO A 466 -37.51 -24.76 34.39
C PRO A 466 -37.24 -25.19 35.83
N ILE A 467 -37.93 -24.56 36.77
CA ILE A 467 -37.94 -24.97 38.18
C ILE A 467 -39.12 -25.89 38.37
N ILE A 468 -38.84 -27.17 38.62
CA ILE A 468 -39.85 -28.21 38.82
C ILE A 468 -39.89 -28.59 40.30
N GLY A 469 -41.09 -28.59 40.88
CA GLY A 469 -41.31 -29.03 42.26
C GLY A 469 -41.09 -30.53 42.43
N THR A 470 -40.94 -30.97 43.67
CA THR A 470 -40.81 -32.41 44.00
C THR A 470 -42.06 -33.21 43.62
N ASP A 471 -43.20 -32.55 43.45
CA ASP A 471 -44.46 -33.09 42.95
C ASP A 471 -44.55 -33.13 41.41
N GLY A 472 -43.49 -32.72 40.71
CA GLY A 472 -43.43 -32.63 39.25
C GLY A 472 -44.12 -31.39 38.68
N LYS A 473 -44.61 -30.47 39.51
CA LYS A 473 -45.29 -29.26 39.06
C LYS A 473 -44.29 -28.20 38.57
N PHE A 474 -44.62 -27.52 37.48
CA PHE A 474 -43.86 -26.35 37.04
C PHE A 474 -44.09 -25.17 37.99
N LEU A 475 -43.01 -24.65 38.59
CA LEU A 475 -43.05 -23.57 39.57
C LEU A 475 -42.57 -22.23 39.01
N GLY A 476 -41.95 -22.22 37.83
CA GLY A 476 -41.38 -21.03 37.20
C GLY A 476 -40.08 -21.36 36.46
N VAL A 477 -39.32 -20.33 36.10
CA VAL A 477 -37.99 -20.49 35.50
C VAL A 477 -36.93 -19.72 36.28
N ILE A 478 -35.70 -20.20 36.24
CA ILE A 478 -34.50 -19.41 36.53
C ILE A 478 -33.83 -19.02 35.22
N LEU A 479 -33.45 -17.76 35.11
CA LEU A 479 -32.74 -17.19 33.97
C LEU A 479 -31.37 -16.70 34.43
N GLY A 480 -30.33 -17.08 33.68
CA GLY A 480 -29.01 -16.48 33.78
C GLY A 480 -28.70 -15.65 32.54
N SER A 481 -28.46 -14.35 32.72
CA SER A 481 -27.97 -13.46 31.67
C SER A 481 -26.46 -13.65 31.54
N VAL A 482 -26.01 -14.21 30.41
CA VAL A 482 -24.63 -14.58 30.17
C VAL A 482 -23.71 -13.35 30.10
N ASP A 483 -22.51 -13.45 30.68
CA ASP A 483 -21.47 -12.42 30.59
C ASP A 483 -20.72 -12.48 29.24
N ILE A 484 -21.16 -11.68 28.27
CA ILE A 484 -20.52 -11.62 26.94
C ILE A 484 -19.10 -11.03 27.01
N PHE A 485 -18.77 -10.21 28.01
CA PHE A 485 -17.42 -9.69 28.17
C PHE A 485 -16.42 -10.79 28.54
N GLU A 486 -16.87 -11.80 29.30
CA GLU A 486 -16.06 -12.98 29.58
C GLU A 486 -15.77 -13.79 28.30
N LEU A 487 -16.77 -13.96 27.42
CA LEU A 487 -16.55 -14.56 26.10
C LEU A 487 -15.55 -13.74 25.27
N GLN A 488 -15.72 -12.42 25.21
CA GLN A 488 -14.78 -11.52 24.53
C GLN A 488 -13.35 -11.68 25.07
N ARG A 489 -13.20 -11.78 26.40
CA ARG A 489 -11.90 -11.98 27.06
C ARG A 489 -11.25 -13.30 26.66
N GLN A 490 -12.02 -14.39 26.64
CA GLN A 490 -11.52 -15.71 26.26
C GLN A 490 -11.14 -15.78 24.79
N LEU A 491 -11.96 -15.21 23.90
CA LEU A 491 -11.63 -15.09 22.48
C LEU A 491 -10.39 -14.23 22.26
N GLY A 492 -10.23 -13.14 23.03
CA GLY A 492 -9.04 -12.29 23.00
C GLY A 492 -7.74 -13.01 23.38
N GLN A 493 -7.81 -14.08 24.18
CA GLN A 493 -6.63 -14.89 24.55
C GLN A 493 -6.13 -15.78 23.41
N ILE A 494 -6.97 -16.07 22.41
CA ILE A 494 -6.59 -16.85 21.22
C ILE A 494 -5.60 -16.04 20.36
N ASP A 495 -5.75 -14.71 20.34
CA ASP A 495 -4.84 -13.85 19.59
C ASP A 495 -3.73 -13.26 20.46
N HIS A 496 -2.65 -14.03 20.61
CA HIS A 496 -1.44 -13.57 21.31
C HIS A 496 -0.75 -12.35 20.66
N THR A 497 -1.09 -12.01 19.41
CA THR A 497 -0.47 -10.90 18.68
C THR A 497 -1.25 -9.60 18.76
N GLY A 498 -2.53 -9.63 19.18
CA GLY A 498 -3.42 -8.48 19.18
C GLY A 498 -3.69 -7.89 17.79
N THR A 499 -3.57 -8.70 16.74
CA THR A 499 -3.74 -8.26 15.34
C THR A 499 -5.03 -8.75 14.70
N SER A 500 -5.73 -9.70 15.33
CA SER A 500 -6.98 -10.29 14.86
C SER A 500 -8.16 -9.84 15.71
N SER A 501 -9.29 -9.60 15.06
CA SER A 501 -10.58 -9.38 15.70
C SER A 501 -11.47 -10.61 15.51
N PHE A 502 -12.23 -10.95 16.54
CA PHE A 502 -13.30 -11.95 16.44
C PHE A 502 -14.66 -11.26 16.27
N THR A 503 -15.57 -11.93 15.59
CA THR A 503 -16.97 -11.52 15.44
C THR A 503 -17.83 -12.75 15.63
N VAL A 504 -18.90 -12.63 16.40
CA VAL A 504 -19.82 -13.72 16.74
C VAL A 504 -21.23 -13.24 16.47
N ALA A 505 -22.04 -14.06 15.80
CA ALA A 505 -23.47 -13.81 15.62
C ALA A 505 -24.31 -15.03 16.01
N ASP A 506 -25.50 -14.77 16.53
CA ASP A 506 -26.48 -15.80 16.85
C ASP A 506 -27.08 -16.47 15.60
N SER A 507 -27.91 -17.48 15.79
CA SER A 507 -28.58 -18.22 14.72
C SER A 507 -29.55 -17.39 13.86
N SER A 508 -29.96 -16.21 14.35
CA SER A 508 -30.78 -15.25 13.62
C SER A 508 -29.96 -14.20 12.86
N GLY A 509 -28.63 -14.25 13.01
CA GLY A 509 -27.69 -13.29 12.42
C GLY A 509 -27.50 -12.02 13.22
N ASN A 510 -27.94 -11.96 14.48
CA ASN A 510 -27.66 -10.80 15.34
C ASN A 510 -26.25 -10.89 15.89
N TYR A 511 -25.48 -9.82 15.78
CA TYR A 511 -24.15 -9.76 16.37
C TYR A 511 -24.26 -9.89 17.90
N ILE A 512 -23.62 -10.92 18.44
CA ILE A 512 -23.31 -11.07 19.86
C ILE A 512 -22.04 -10.29 20.17
N LEU A 513 -21.04 -10.39 19.29
CA LEU A 513 -19.76 -9.70 19.37
C LEU A 513 -19.41 -9.17 17.99
N ASN A 514 -19.22 -7.86 17.90
CA ASN A 514 -18.69 -7.12 16.75
C ASN A 514 -17.56 -6.25 17.35
N PRO A 515 -16.47 -5.86 16.63
CA PRO A 515 -15.20 -5.47 17.27
C PRO A 515 -15.28 -4.51 18.46
N ASP A 516 -16.29 -3.63 18.49
CA ASP A 516 -16.73 -2.90 19.68
C ASP A 516 -18.12 -3.37 20.16
N PRO A 517 -18.30 -3.68 21.46
CA PRO A 517 -19.60 -3.95 22.07
C PRO A 517 -20.56 -2.79 21.80
N GLN A 518 -21.79 -3.10 21.39
CA GLN A 518 -22.80 -2.08 21.13
C GLN A 518 -24.02 -2.31 22.02
N ASP A 519 -24.60 -1.21 22.52
CA ASP A 519 -25.78 -1.23 23.40
C ASP A 519 -27.08 -1.66 22.67
N THR A 520 -26.99 -1.90 21.35
CA THR A 520 -28.11 -2.23 20.48
C THR A 520 -27.86 -3.51 19.70
N ILE A 521 -28.96 -4.23 19.44
CA ILE A 521 -28.91 -5.44 18.62
C ILE A 521 -28.76 -5.03 17.17
N ILE A 522 -27.66 -5.46 16.54
CA ILE A 522 -27.39 -5.20 15.14
C ILE A 522 -27.41 -6.52 14.39
N LYS A 523 -28.18 -6.55 13.31
CA LYS A 523 -28.23 -7.70 12.42
C LYS A 523 -27.11 -7.63 11.40
N ALA A 524 -26.43 -8.75 11.19
CA ALA A 524 -25.40 -8.89 10.19
C ALA A 524 -25.99 -8.75 8.77
N PRO A 525 -25.28 -8.09 7.83
CA PRO A 525 -25.66 -8.08 6.43
C PRO A 525 -25.80 -9.50 5.87
N SER A 526 -26.78 -9.75 5.02
CA SER A 526 -27.09 -11.09 4.51
C SER A 526 -25.95 -11.74 3.71
N ASP A 527 -25.07 -10.94 3.14
CA ASP A 527 -23.91 -11.36 2.35
C ASP A 527 -22.61 -11.49 3.16
N SER A 528 -22.64 -11.11 4.44
CA SER A 528 -21.49 -11.17 5.34
C SER A 528 -20.99 -12.59 5.60
N LEU A 529 -19.71 -12.72 5.96
CA LEU A 529 -19.13 -14.04 6.27
C LEU A 529 -19.72 -14.67 7.53
N VAL A 530 -20.13 -13.86 8.51
CA VAL A 530 -20.77 -14.39 9.72
C VAL A 530 -22.12 -15.04 9.38
N MET A 531 -22.86 -14.51 8.41
CA MET A 531 -24.11 -15.14 7.95
C MET A 531 -23.86 -16.45 7.20
N LYS A 532 -22.76 -16.55 6.45
CA LYS A 532 -22.32 -17.82 5.86
C LYS A 532 -21.97 -18.85 6.94
N ALA A 533 -21.28 -18.42 8.00
CA ALA A 533 -21.01 -19.28 9.16
C ALA A 533 -22.30 -19.76 9.84
N VAL A 534 -23.26 -18.86 10.09
CA VAL A 534 -24.58 -19.20 10.67
C VAL A 534 -25.31 -20.22 9.80
N SER A 535 -25.17 -20.16 8.47
CA SER A 535 -25.77 -21.15 7.55
C SER A 535 -25.13 -22.54 7.57
N GLY A 536 -24.14 -22.78 8.43
CA GLY A 536 -23.46 -24.07 8.57
C GLY A 536 -22.25 -24.26 7.65
N THR A 537 -21.77 -23.19 7.00
CA THR A 537 -20.58 -23.26 6.14
C THR A 537 -19.34 -22.75 6.87
N SER A 538 -18.18 -23.25 6.45
CA SER A 538 -16.89 -22.83 6.99
C SER A 538 -15.90 -22.59 5.86
N GLY A 539 -14.93 -21.71 6.09
CA GLY A 539 -13.85 -21.48 5.13
C GLY A 539 -13.07 -20.22 5.43
N SER A 540 -12.15 -19.89 4.54
CA SER A 540 -11.38 -18.66 4.61
C SER A 540 -11.23 -18.00 3.24
N LEU A 541 -11.13 -16.68 3.24
CA LEU A 541 -10.94 -15.89 2.04
C LEU A 541 -10.29 -14.54 2.36
N VAL A 542 -9.76 -13.92 1.31
CA VAL A 542 -9.37 -12.52 1.34
C VAL A 542 -10.53 -11.69 0.81
N THR A 543 -11.08 -10.81 1.63
CA THR A 543 -12.23 -9.98 1.31
C THR A 543 -12.09 -8.58 1.87
N TYR A 544 -12.94 -7.68 1.41
CA TYR A 544 -13.07 -6.36 2.00
C TYR A 544 -14.18 -6.37 3.06
N ASP A 545 -13.99 -5.60 4.12
CA ASP A 545 -15.06 -5.28 5.06
C ASP A 545 -15.95 -4.13 4.55
N TYR A 546 -16.95 -3.75 5.35
CA TYR A 546 -17.86 -2.64 5.03
C TYR A 546 -17.16 -1.28 4.97
N GLU A 547 -15.96 -1.14 5.55
CA GLU A 547 -15.16 0.09 5.49
C GLU A 547 -14.23 0.13 4.25
N GLY A 548 -14.15 -0.99 3.51
CA GLY A 548 -13.26 -1.14 2.37
C GLY A 548 -11.83 -1.56 2.73
N VAL A 549 -11.61 -2.03 3.96
CA VAL A 549 -10.31 -2.55 4.41
C VAL A 549 -10.18 -4.00 3.95
N LEU A 550 -9.06 -4.29 3.27
CA LEU A 550 -8.74 -5.65 2.83
C LEU A 550 -8.32 -6.50 4.04
N LYS A 551 -9.08 -7.55 4.33
CA LYS A 551 -8.86 -8.46 5.45
C LYS A 551 -8.67 -9.89 4.95
N LEU A 552 -7.86 -10.64 5.70
CA LEU A 552 -7.86 -12.10 5.63
C LEU A 552 -8.82 -12.58 6.70
N GLU A 553 -9.85 -13.29 6.28
CA GLU A 553 -10.94 -13.71 7.16
C GLU A 553 -11.15 -15.22 7.06
N ALA A 554 -11.41 -15.83 8.20
CA ALA A 554 -11.86 -17.21 8.31
C ALA A 554 -13.16 -17.25 9.11
N TYR A 555 -14.07 -18.12 8.74
CA TYR A 555 -15.39 -18.23 9.34
C TYR A 555 -15.75 -19.69 9.58
N LYS A 556 -16.46 -19.94 10.68
CA LYS A 556 -16.88 -21.28 11.08
C LYS A 556 -18.18 -21.24 11.89
N ASN A 557 -19.02 -22.24 11.68
CA ASN A 557 -20.22 -22.47 12.49
C ASN A 557 -19.85 -22.98 13.90
N VAL A 558 -20.61 -22.54 14.90
CA VAL A 558 -20.58 -23.10 16.25
C VAL A 558 -21.64 -24.19 16.33
N ASP A 559 -21.18 -25.43 16.43
CA ASP A 559 -22.04 -26.60 16.56
C ASP A 559 -22.99 -26.48 17.76
N ASP A 560 -24.12 -27.18 17.71
CA ASP A 560 -25.24 -27.18 18.68
C ASP A 560 -26.06 -25.88 18.77
N TYR A 561 -25.45 -24.71 18.54
CA TYR A 561 -26.12 -23.41 18.64
C TYR A 561 -26.49 -22.78 17.28
N ASN A 562 -25.91 -23.27 16.19
CA ASN A 562 -25.99 -22.67 14.84
C ASN A 562 -25.55 -21.19 14.83
N TRP A 563 -24.58 -20.84 15.68
CA TRP A 563 -23.99 -19.50 15.68
C TRP A 563 -22.86 -19.41 14.66
N GLY A 564 -22.48 -18.20 14.27
CA GLY A 564 -21.37 -17.96 13.36
C GLY A 564 -20.23 -17.25 14.07
N VAL A 565 -19.00 -17.72 13.87
CA VAL A 565 -17.77 -17.05 14.33
C VAL A 565 -16.92 -16.68 13.12
N VAL A 566 -16.37 -15.47 13.14
CA VAL A 566 -15.42 -14.98 12.14
C VAL A 566 -14.17 -14.49 12.87
N ALA A 567 -13.01 -14.94 12.41
CA ALA A 567 -11.71 -14.36 12.75
C ALA A 567 -11.23 -13.52 11.57
N ALA A 568 -10.83 -12.28 11.83
CA ALA A 568 -10.42 -11.35 10.79
C ALA A 568 -9.12 -10.64 11.17
N GLN A 569 -8.20 -10.52 10.21
CA GLN A 569 -6.95 -9.77 10.35
C GLN A 569 -6.79 -8.81 9.18
N SER A 570 -6.41 -7.56 9.45
CA SER A 570 -6.11 -6.62 8.36
C SER A 570 -4.91 -7.11 7.53
N GLN A 571 -5.04 -7.11 6.21
CA GLN A 571 -3.97 -7.56 5.34
C GLN A 571 -2.71 -6.71 5.52
N SER A 572 -2.87 -5.39 5.69
CA SER A 572 -1.75 -4.48 5.91
C SER A 572 -0.96 -4.80 7.19
N ALA A 573 -1.61 -5.26 8.26
CA ALA A 573 -0.92 -5.76 9.45
C ALA A 573 -0.24 -7.11 9.17
N ALA A 574 -0.95 -8.06 8.56
CA ALA A 574 -0.48 -9.42 8.34
C ALA A 574 0.77 -9.48 7.42
N ILE A 575 0.79 -8.66 6.36
CA ILE A 575 1.88 -8.67 5.36
C ILE A 575 2.93 -7.59 5.61
N ARG A 576 2.90 -6.88 6.76
CA ARG A 576 3.81 -5.76 7.03
C ARG A 576 5.28 -6.17 6.88
N ILE A 577 5.68 -7.32 7.45
CA ILE A 577 7.05 -7.85 7.38
C ILE A 577 7.42 -8.18 5.92
N TYR A 578 6.54 -8.86 5.20
CA TYR A 578 6.73 -9.19 3.79
C TYR A 578 6.92 -7.93 2.95
N SER A 579 6.07 -6.92 3.18
CA SER A 579 6.17 -5.66 2.48
C SER A 579 7.60 -5.16 2.67
N LEU A 580 8.07 -4.91 3.91
CA LEU A 580 9.39 -4.36 4.23
C LEU A 580 10.54 -5.02 3.45
N MET A 581 10.51 -6.35 3.29
CA MET A 581 11.50 -7.09 2.48
C MET A 581 11.48 -6.69 1.01
N GLY A 582 10.29 -6.51 0.41
CA GLY A 582 10.12 -6.03 -0.96
C GLY A 582 10.70 -4.63 -1.17
N PHE A 583 10.48 -3.70 -0.23
CA PHE A 583 11.09 -2.36 -0.32
C PHE A 583 12.59 -2.39 -0.11
N ALA A 584 13.08 -3.18 0.84
CA ALA A 584 14.52 -3.37 1.02
C ALA A 584 15.18 -3.92 -0.25
N THR A 585 14.53 -4.85 -0.94
CA THR A 585 14.98 -5.40 -2.22
C THR A 585 15.03 -4.31 -3.31
N PHE A 586 13.99 -3.48 -3.41
CA PHE A 586 13.97 -2.36 -4.35
C PHE A 586 15.05 -1.31 -4.05
N LEU A 587 15.25 -0.98 -2.77
CA LEU A 587 16.27 -0.04 -2.31
C LEU A 587 17.68 -0.57 -2.61
N PHE A 588 17.93 -1.85 -2.32
CA PHE A 588 19.17 -2.52 -2.72
C PHE A 588 19.40 -2.40 -4.23
N PHE A 589 18.38 -2.68 -5.04
CA PHE A 589 18.48 -2.59 -6.49
C PHE A 589 18.81 -1.17 -6.99
N ILE A 590 18.16 -0.13 -6.44
CA ILE A 590 18.47 1.27 -6.77
C ILE A 590 19.91 1.61 -6.37
N ILE A 591 20.33 1.28 -5.15
CA ILE A 591 21.66 1.61 -4.64
C ILE A 591 22.74 0.89 -5.43
N THR A 592 22.59 -0.41 -5.70
CA THR A 592 23.55 -1.19 -6.49
C THR A 592 23.62 -0.67 -7.92
N THR A 593 22.48 -0.33 -8.53
CA THR A 593 22.47 0.23 -9.89
C THR A 593 23.20 1.57 -9.94
N ILE A 594 22.86 2.51 -9.05
CA ILE A 594 23.46 3.85 -9.04
C ILE A 594 24.93 3.79 -8.62
N GLY A 595 25.27 2.97 -7.63
CA GLY A 595 26.64 2.71 -7.21
C GLY A 595 27.49 2.08 -8.32
N SER A 596 26.91 1.18 -9.12
CA SER A 596 27.61 0.63 -10.30
C SER A 596 27.85 1.70 -11.37
N LEU A 597 26.87 2.59 -11.61
CA LEU A 597 26.99 3.70 -12.55
C LEU A 597 28.11 4.66 -12.13
N THR A 598 28.14 5.06 -10.85
CA THR A 598 29.17 5.97 -10.34
C THR A 598 30.56 5.32 -10.32
N LEU A 599 30.68 4.07 -9.89
CA LEU A 599 31.96 3.35 -9.88
C LEU A 599 32.56 3.22 -11.29
N VAL A 600 31.74 2.88 -12.29
CA VAL A 600 32.17 2.79 -13.69
C VAL A 600 32.66 4.13 -14.21
N THR A 601 32.02 5.25 -13.84
CA THR A 601 32.51 6.58 -14.20
C THR A 601 33.84 6.93 -13.53
N PHE A 602 33.99 6.60 -12.25
CA PHE A 602 35.20 6.90 -11.47
C PHE A 602 36.42 6.12 -11.99
N LEU A 603 36.31 4.80 -12.15
CA LEU A 603 37.39 3.93 -12.62
C LEU A 603 37.91 4.32 -14.01
N ARG A 604 37.08 5.01 -14.79
CA ARG A 604 37.41 5.41 -16.16
C ARG A 604 37.98 6.81 -16.26
N LYS A 605 37.73 7.68 -15.28
CA LYS A 605 38.39 8.99 -15.17
C LYS A 605 39.87 8.86 -14.78
N ASN A 606 40.23 7.73 -14.16
CA ASN A 606 41.59 7.39 -13.73
C ASN A 606 42.34 6.50 -14.74
N LYS A 607 41.79 6.29 -15.95
CA LYS A 607 42.48 5.69 -17.12
C LYS A 607 42.65 6.75 -18.18
#